data_AF-A0A7S1Q540-F1
#
_entry.id   AF-A0A7S1Q540-F1
#
_cell.length_a   1.000
_cell.length_b   1.000
_cell.length_c   1.000
_cell.angle_alpha   90.00
_cell.angle_beta   90.00
_cell.angle_gamma   90.00
#
_symmetry.space_group_name_H-M   'P 1'
#
loop_
_entity.id
_entity.type
_entity.pdbx_description
1 polymer ?
#
loop_
_entity_poly.entity_id
_entity_poly.type
_entity_poly.pdbx_seq_one_letter_code
_entity_poly.pdbx_strand_id
1 'polypeptide(L)'
;KGKGKGKGGGRGRTWADGGSDSDDDHSYPGAGGKSKGKGKNTASAEDFGIPGFNEALNEALLPCVHLDPSGDLEEMKAKVAQKIVKAAQKMGADERLSARGSSTQAKALIEEFVESAMGAVSAGLYDRDWLFKANFAGPMLAATLYTFRSAKIFTRTLRPMIEQYVEAGLFLWNEEERIQKAMWDAIVATGVKESHRKKANSHLAKAYDEAHLRAPFGSSLADTPELGQLQDFVRGWMSEFVRRGWDILENGIGSGAVTRDEQVLFVTVLFQTLTDAGNACLPHDLTSQIVTPPPSPWPYIATCAEAVFAEVAVAEEQAWKRPRTTTPMAPGFKGGAMFGGKGC
;
A
#
# COMPACT_ATOMS: atom_id res chain seq x y z
N LYS A 1 1.08 -22.81 32.23
CA LYS A 1 0.26 -22.86 30.99
C LYS A 1 -0.35 -21.48 30.75
N GLY A 2 0.36 -20.60 30.06
CA GLY A 2 -0.08 -19.23 29.76
C GLY A 2 -0.74 -19.14 28.39
N LYS A 3 -1.96 -18.58 28.32
CA LYS A 3 -2.66 -18.29 27.07
C LYS A 3 -2.29 -16.87 26.62
N GLY A 4 -1.42 -16.76 25.62
CA GLY A 4 -1.17 -15.51 24.90
C GLY A 4 -2.25 -15.28 23.84
N LYS A 5 -3.02 -14.21 23.96
CA LYS A 5 -3.90 -13.70 22.89
C LYS A 5 -3.06 -12.81 21.98
N GLY A 6 -2.62 -13.36 20.85
CA GLY A 6 -2.00 -12.57 19.78
C GLY A 6 -3.07 -11.75 19.05
N LYS A 7 -3.00 -10.42 19.16
CA LYS A 7 -3.69 -9.49 18.24
C LYS A 7 -2.75 -9.25 17.06
N GLY A 8 -2.92 -9.99 15.97
CA GLY A 8 -2.31 -9.69 14.68
C GLY A 8 -3.09 -8.56 14.01
N GLY A 9 -2.58 -7.34 14.09
CA GLY A 9 -3.14 -6.15 13.43
C GLY A 9 -2.38 -5.83 12.15
N GLY A 10 -2.67 -6.54 11.06
CA GLY A 10 -2.27 -6.10 9.72
C GLY A 10 -3.19 -4.96 9.28
N ARG A 11 -2.74 -3.72 9.46
CA ARG A 11 -3.44 -2.55 8.89
C ARG A 11 -3.02 -2.39 7.44
N GLY A 12 -3.63 -3.18 6.55
CA GLY A 12 -3.65 -2.83 5.14
C GLY A 12 -4.29 -1.46 5.00
N ARG A 13 -3.60 -0.52 4.35
CA ARG A 13 -4.12 0.82 4.04
C ARG A 13 -5.37 0.66 3.17
N THR A 14 -6.55 0.74 3.77
CA THR A 14 -7.75 1.11 3.03
C THR A 14 -7.63 2.59 2.77
N TRP A 15 -7.52 2.97 1.49
CA TRP A 15 -7.51 4.36 1.06
C TRP A 15 -8.60 5.16 1.77
N ALA A 16 -8.16 6.29 2.30
CA ALA A 16 -8.98 7.26 2.97
C ALA A 16 -10.24 7.55 2.15
N ASP A 17 -11.34 7.51 2.88
CA ASP A 17 -12.67 7.90 2.49
C ASP A 17 -12.70 9.39 2.15
N GLY A 18 -12.39 9.72 0.89
CA GLY A 18 -12.75 10.98 0.27
C GLY A 18 -14.15 10.84 -0.33
N GLY A 19 -15.15 10.71 0.54
CA GLY A 19 -16.56 10.73 0.14
C GLY A 19 -16.99 12.16 -0.15
N SER A 20 -17.08 12.52 -1.43
CA SER A 20 -18.02 13.53 -1.90
C SER A 20 -19.22 12.83 -2.53
N ASP A 21 -20.37 13.44 -2.28
CA ASP A 21 -21.70 13.28 -2.87
C ASP A 21 -22.78 12.48 -2.13
N SER A 22 -23.89 13.23 -1.97
CA SER A 22 -25.31 12.90 -1.96
C SER A 22 -26.05 13.34 -0.71
N ASP A 23 -26.87 14.37 -0.91
CA ASP A 23 -27.87 14.94 -0.03
C ASP A 23 -28.77 13.88 0.62
N ASP A 24 -28.77 13.81 1.94
CA ASP A 24 -29.89 13.27 2.72
C ASP A 24 -30.05 14.07 4.02
N ASP A 25 -31.12 14.87 4.03
CA ASP A 25 -31.53 15.78 5.08
C ASP A 25 -32.10 15.01 6.28
N HIS A 26 -31.22 14.67 7.23
CA HIS A 26 -31.61 14.19 8.55
C HIS A 26 -31.03 15.09 9.64
N SER A 27 -31.80 16.13 9.97
CA SER A 27 -31.62 17.01 11.12
C SER A 27 -31.65 16.23 12.45
N TYR A 28 -30.47 15.98 13.01
CA TYR A 28 -30.30 15.61 14.42
C TYR A 28 -29.98 16.89 15.24
N PRO A 29 -30.61 17.12 16.40
CA PRO A 29 -30.29 18.24 17.27
C PRO A 29 -28.88 18.06 17.87
N GLY A 30 -27.93 18.86 17.36
CA GLY A 30 -26.52 18.85 17.74
C GLY A 30 -26.27 19.37 19.15
N ALA A 31 -25.57 18.56 19.95
CA ALA A 31 -24.94 18.99 21.19
C ALA A 31 -23.73 19.88 20.86
N GLY A 32 -23.86 21.18 21.13
CA GLY A 32 -22.82 22.19 20.92
C GLY A 32 -21.62 22.02 21.86
N GLY A 33 -20.59 21.29 21.39
CA GLY A 33 -19.27 21.27 22.01
C GLY A 33 -18.46 22.50 21.59
N LYS A 34 -18.26 23.46 22.51
CA LYS A 34 -17.36 24.61 22.35
C LYS A 34 -15.92 24.14 22.11
N SER A 35 -15.50 24.05 20.85
CA SER A 35 -14.09 23.96 20.47
C SER A 35 -13.40 25.27 20.89
N LYS A 36 -12.64 25.23 21.99
CA LYS A 36 -11.74 26.32 22.39
C LYS A 36 -10.73 26.52 21.26
N GLY A 37 -10.80 27.67 20.58
CA GLY A 37 -9.87 28.09 19.54
C GLY A 37 -8.43 27.97 20.03
N LYS A 38 -7.74 26.93 19.57
CA LYS A 38 -6.31 26.74 19.79
C LYS A 38 -5.63 27.81 18.94
N GLY A 39 -5.13 28.85 19.60
CA GLY A 39 -4.38 29.93 18.97
C GLY A 39 -3.39 29.36 17.98
N LYS A 40 -3.42 29.89 16.74
CA LYS A 40 -2.53 29.52 15.65
C LYS A 40 -1.12 29.95 16.09
N ASN A 41 -0.42 29.09 16.83
CA ASN A 41 0.99 29.26 17.12
C ASN A 41 1.72 29.19 15.79
N THR A 42 1.94 30.35 15.17
CA THR A 42 2.97 30.54 14.17
C THR A 42 4.30 30.43 14.90
N ALA A 43 4.68 29.19 15.24
CA ALA A 43 6.07 28.91 15.55
C ALA A 43 6.88 29.51 14.39
N SER A 44 7.84 30.38 14.70
CA SER A 44 8.76 30.88 13.69
C SER A 44 9.32 29.67 12.95
N ALA A 45 9.33 29.72 11.62
CA ALA A 45 9.70 28.61 10.74
C ALA A 45 11.12 28.07 10.99
N GLU A 46 11.88 28.69 11.89
CA GLU A 46 13.30 28.47 12.11
C GLU A 46 13.64 27.31 13.05
N ASP A 47 12.71 26.79 13.86
CA ASP A 47 13.03 25.63 14.71
C ASP A 47 11.87 24.65 14.91
N PHE A 48 11.94 23.53 14.18
CA PHE A 48 11.03 22.40 14.35
C PHE A 48 11.35 21.53 15.58
N GLY A 49 12.33 21.92 16.38
CA GLY A 49 12.79 21.20 17.57
C GLY A 49 13.63 19.96 17.26
N ILE A 50 14.10 19.82 16.02
CA ILE A 50 14.93 18.71 15.54
C ILE A 50 16.25 19.28 14.98
N PRO A 51 17.40 19.06 15.63
CA PRO A 51 18.68 19.61 15.19
C PRO A 51 19.04 19.16 13.76
N GLY A 52 19.42 20.12 12.89
CA GLY A 52 19.83 19.85 11.51
C GLY A 52 18.68 19.56 10.54
N PHE A 53 17.43 19.52 11.02
CA PHE A 53 16.28 19.13 10.19
C PHE A 53 15.85 20.23 9.22
N ASN A 54 15.91 21.50 9.63
CA ASN A 54 15.54 22.61 8.77
C ASN A 54 16.54 22.79 7.61
N GLU A 55 17.83 22.64 7.91
CA GLU A 55 18.91 22.68 6.92
C GLU A 55 18.75 21.54 5.91
N ALA A 56 18.47 20.32 6.39
CA ALA A 56 18.23 19.17 5.53
C ALA A 56 16.97 19.33 4.66
N LEU A 57 15.90 19.94 5.20
CA LEU A 57 14.70 20.26 4.42
C LEU A 57 14.97 21.31 3.35
N ASN A 58 15.76 22.33 3.69
CA ASN A 58 16.17 23.35 2.75
C ASN A 58 16.96 22.74 1.59
N GLU A 59 17.94 21.87 1.88
CA GLU A 59 18.72 21.16 0.87
C GLU A 59 17.84 20.25 -0.01
N ALA A 60 16.89 19.53 0.58
CA ALA A 60 15.99 18.63 -0.13
C ALA A 60 15.03 19.36 -1.08
N LEU A 61 14.49 20.52 -0.66
CA LEU A 61 13.39 21.20 -1.35
C LEU A 61 13.86 22.34 -2.26
N LEU A 62 15.01 22.96 -1.98
CA LEU A 62 15.55 24.09 -2.78
C LEU A 62 15.63 23.78 -4.28
N PRO A 63 16.09 22.60 -4.74
CA PRO A 63 16.13 22.27 -6.16
C PRO A 63 14.74 22.21 -6.81
N CYS A 64 13.69 22.01 -6.01
CA CYS A 64 12.33 21.75 -6.46
C CYS A 64 11.40 22.98 -6.39
N VAL A 65 11.85 24.12 -5.85
CA VAL A 65 10.99 25.30 -5.62
C VAL A 65 10.31 25.79 -6.91
N HIS A 66 11.03 25.73 -8.03
CA HIS A 66 10.51 26.15 -9.34
C HIS A 66 9.35 25.29 -9.87
N LEU A 67 9.11 24.12 -9.27
CA LEU A 67 8.01 23.21 -9.61
C LEU A 67 6.76 23.46 -8.75
N ASP A 68 6.85 24.21 -7.65
CA ASP A 68 5.69 24.50 -6.81
C ASP A 68 4.97 25.76 -7.30
N PRO A 69 3.65 25.72 -7.55
CA PRO A 69 2.91 26.89 -8.03
C PRO A 69 2.97 28.12 -7.13
N SER A 70 3.20 27.97 -5.82
CA SER A 70 3.36 29.12 -4.92
C SER A 70 4.75 29.73 -4.97
N GLY A 71 5.78 28.95 -5.36
CA GLY A 71 7.18 29.35 -5.35
C GLY A 71 7.76 29.68 -3.97
N ASP A 72 7.03 29.42 -2.88
CA ASP A 72 7.44 29.76 -1.52
C ASP A 72 8.08 28.56 -0.80
N LEU A 73 9.42 28.56 -0.77
CA LEU A 73 10.21 27.53 -0.09
C LEU A 73 9.89 27.42 1.41
N GLU A 74 9.57 28.52 2.09
CA GLU A 74 9.26 28.48 3.53
C GLU A 74 7.92 27.80 3.77
N GLU A 75 6.92 28.06 2.93
CA GLU A 75 5.63 27.39 3.00
C GLU A 75 5.76 25.88 2.71
N MET A 76 6.56 25.51 1.69
CA MET A 76 6.86 24.12 1.36
C MET A 76 7.50 23.39 2.56
N LYS A 77 8.57 23.98 3.12
CA LYS A 77 9.27 23.44 4.30
C LYS A 77 8.31 23.28 5.47
N ALA A 78 7.52 24.30 5.81
CA ALA A 78 6.58 24.26 6.92
C ALA A 78 5.54 23.13 6.78
N LYS A 79 4.98 22.95 5.57
CA LYS A 79 4.01 21.88 5.27
C LYS A 79 4.62 20.50 5.45
N VAL A 80 5.80 20.25 4.87
CA VAL A 80 6.49 18.95 4.98
C VAL A 80 6.92 18.68 6.42
N ALA A 81 7.60 19.65 7.05
CA ALA A 81 8.10 19.55 8.40
C ALA A 81 7.00 19.21 9.40
N GLN A 82 5.84 19.88 9.31
CA GLN A 82 4.71 19.63 10.20
C GLN A 82 4.25 18.17 10.16
N LYS A 83 4.24 17.53 8.97
CA LYS A 83 3.84 16.12 8.82
C LYS A 83 4.88 15.18 9.42
N ILE A 84 6.16 15.40 9.11
CA ILE A 84 7.26 14.56 9.61
C ILE A 84 7.38 14.68 11.13
N VAL A 85 7.35 15.89 11.70
CA VAL A 85 7.43 16.12 13.16
C VAL A 85 6.26 15.45 13.88
N LYS A 86 5.04 15.51 13.31
CA LYS A 86 3.87 14.83 13.89
C LYS A 86 4.04 13.31 13.87
N ALA A 87 4.58 12.73 12.79
CA ALA A 87 4.90 11.31 12.73
C ALA A 87 5.99 10.92 13.74
N ALA A 88 7.04 11.75 13.87
CA ALA A 88 8.12 11.57 14.84
C ALA A 88 7.60 11.58 16.28
N GLN A 89 6.72 12.51 16.64
CA GLN A 89 6.08 12.56 17.97
C GLN A 89 5.27 11.30 18.27
N LYS A 90 4.53 10.78 17.27
CA LYS A 90 3.75 9.55 17.41
C LYS A 90 4.67 8.33 17.60
N MET A 91 5.72 8.22 16.79
CA MET A 91 6.68 7.12 16.88
C MET A 91 7.54 7.19 18.14
N GLY A 92 7.84 8.38 18.65
CA GLY A 92 8.54 8.58 19.92
C GLY A 92 7.78 8.05 21.14
N ALA A 93 6.46 7.84 21.01
CA ALA A 93 5.61 7.22 22.03
C ALA A 93 5.43 5.70 21.84
N ASP A 94 6.10 5.08 20.87
CA ASP A 94 5.98 3.64 20.61
C ASP A 94 6.63 2.81 21.73
N GLU A 95 5.85 1.90 22.33
CA GLU A 95 6.29 1.08 23.46
C GLU A 95 7.50 0.19 23.12
N ARG A 96 7.66 -0.20 21.84
CA ARG A 96 8.77 -1.03 21.36
C ARG A 96 10.13 -0.36 21.56
N LEU A 97 10.18 0.98 21.63
CA LEU A 97 11.42 1.73 21.87
C LEU A 97 12.07 1.40 23.22
N SER A 98 11.29 0.93 24.19
CA SER A 98 11.78 0.55 25.51
C SER A 98 12.37 -0.87 25.56
N ALA A 99 12.07 -1.71 24.56
CA ALA A 99 12.57 -3.07 24.46
C ALA A 99 13.95 -3.10 23.80
N ARG A 100 14.79 -4.07 24.18
CA ARG A 100 16.02 -4.37 23.42
C ARG A 100 15.64 -5.14 22.16
N GLY A 101 16.14 -4.69 21.02
CA GLY A 101 15.83 -5.25 19.72
C GLY A 101 17.03 -5.87 19.01
N SER A 102 16.72 -6.66 18.00
CA SER A 102 17.66 -7.04 16.94
C SER A 102 17.76 -5.95 15.87
N SER A 103 18.79 -6.05 15.02
CA SER A 103 18.96 -5.16 13.87
C SER A 103 17.74 -5.18 12.92
N THR A 104 17.11 -6.35 12.74
CA THR A 104 15.89 -6.50 11.93
C THR A 104 14.69 -5.75 12.52
N GLN A 105 14.51 -5.80 13.84
CA GLN A 105 13.43 -5.07 14.51
C GLN A 105 13.66 -3.55 14.45
N ALA A 106 14.92 -3.11 14.57
CA ALA A 106 15.29 -1.72 14.39
C ALA A 106 15.03 -1.23 12.95
N LYS A 107 15.38 -2.04 11.94
CA LYS A 107 15.09 -1.78 10.53
C LYS A 107 13.59 -1.61 10.28
N ALA A 108 12.79 -2.60 10.68
CA ALA A 108 11.34 -2.56 10.50
C ALA A 108 10.70 -1.32 11.16
N LEU A 109 11.19 -0.92 12.34
CA LEU A 109 10.67 0.27 13.03
C LEU A 109 10.99 1.58 12.29
N ILE A 110 12.17 1.66 11.66
CA ILE A 110 12.53 2.81 10.82
C ILE A 110 11.70 2.82 9.54
N GLU A 111 11.53 1.68 8.88
CA GLU A 111 10.69 1.56 7.68
C GLU A 111 9.24 1.98 7.98
N GLU A 112 8.66 1.52 9.09
CA GLU A 112 7.34 1.96 9.56
C GLU A 112 7.28 3.48 9.84
N PHE A 113 8.34 4.06 10.39
CA PHE A 113 8.41 5.51 10.62
C PHE A 113 8.45 6.28 9.30
N VAL A 114 9.31 5.87 8.36
CA VAL A 114 9.42 6.49 7.03
C VAL A 114 8.09 6.39 6.30
N GLU A 115 7.49 5.20 6.28
CA GLU A 115 6.19 4.95 5.68
C GLU A 115 5.12 5.88 6.30
N SER A 116 5.09 6.03 7.63
CA SER A 116 4.12 6.88 8.32
C SER A 116 4.36 8.37 8.07
N ALA A 117 5.61 8.82 7.99
CA ALA A 117 5.97 10.21 7.77
C ALA A 117 5.67 10.60 6.31
N MET A 118 6.20 9.84 5.36
CA MET A 118 6.03 10.12 3.93
C MET A 118 4.59 9.89 3.47
N GLY A 119 3.88 8.89 4.02
CA GLY A 119 2.44 8.76 3.79
C GLY A 119 1.63 9.98 4.24
N ALA A 120 2.03 10.63 5.35
CA ALA A 120 1.38 11.86 5.80
C ALA A 120 1.74 13.10 4.95
N VAL A 121 2.95 13.11 4.37
CA VAL A 121 3.39 14.13 3.40
C VAL A 121 2.61 13.97 2.09
N SER A 122 2.61 12.77 1.50
CA SER A 122 1.87 12.45 0.26
C SER A 122 0.39 12.77 0.41
N ALA A 123 -0.28 12.33 1.48
CA ALA A 123 -1.70 12.62 1.68
C ALA A 123 -2.05 14.13 1.70
N GLY A 124 -1.10 15.01 2.03
CA GLY A 124 -1.31 16.45 2.02
C GLY A 124 -0.81 17.17 0.76
N LEU A 125 -0.01 16.51 -0.06
CA LEU A 125 0.78 17.11 -1.15
C LEU A 125 0.87 16.19 -2.39
N TYR A 126 -0.07 15.25 -2.56
CA TYR A 126 -0.04 14.25 -3.64
C TYR A 126 -0.16 14.87 -5.03
N ASP A 127 -0.69 16.10 -5.10
CA ASP A 127 -0.84 16.91 -6.31
C ASP A 127 0.45 17.62 -6.74
N ARG A 128 1.54 17.46 -5.97
CA ARG A 128 2.79 18.19 -6.19
C ARG A 128 3.81 17.37 -6.97
N ASP A 129 4.10 17.81 -8.19
CA ASP A 129 5.10 17.18 -9.08
C ASP A 129 6.51 17.07 -8.47
N TRP A 130 6.86 17.97 -7.56
CA TRP A 130 8.15 17.94 -6.89
C TRP A 130 8.27 16.88 -5.80
N LEU A 131 7.15 16.35 -5.29
CA LEU A 131 7.16 15.41 -4.17
C LEU A 131 8.02 14.18 -4.47
N PHE A 132 7.94 13.65 -5.69
CA PHE A 132 8.70 12.48 -6.12
C PHE A 132 10.10 12.81 -6.67
N LYS A 133 10.48 14.10 -6.69
CA LYS A 133 11.79 14.59 -7.16
C LYS A 133 12.67 15.06 -6.01
N ALA A 134 12.07 15.48 -4.90
CA ALA A 134 12.81 15.94 -3.72
C ALA A 134 13.50 14.77 -3.01
N ASN A 135 14.75 14.98 -2.58
CA ASN A 135 15.51 13.98 -1.83
C ASN A 135 15.24 14.09 -0.33
N PHE A 136 14.33 13.28 0.20
CA PHE A 136 13.97 13.29 1.62
C PHE A 136 14.92 12.49 2.53
N ALA A 137 16.02 11.94 2.03
CA ALA A 137 16.96 11.15 2.85
C ALA A 137 17.51 11.95 4.04
N GLY A 138 17.99 13.17 3.80
CA GLY A 138 18.51 14.07 4.84
C GLY A 138 17.48 14.39 5.92
N PRO A 139 16.30 14.97 5.57
CA PRO A 139 15.24 15.26 6.52
C PRO A 139 14.80 14.04 7.34
N MET A 140 14.60 12.89 6.68
CA MET A 140 14.18 11.67 7.35
C MET A 140 15.25 11.11 8.27
N LEU A 141 16.53 11.20 7.90
CA LEU A 141 17.64 10.78 8.76
C LEU A 141 17.72 11.67 10.02
N ALA A 142 17.64 12.99 9.87
CA ALA A 142 17.64 13.91 11.01
C ALA A 142 16.47 13.64 11.97
N ALA A 143 15.26 13.46 11.43
CA ALA A 143 14.08 13.12 12.22
C ALA A 143 14.20 11.75 12.91
N THR A 144 14.75 10.75 12.21
CA THR A 144 14.97 9.39 12.73
C THR A 144 15.95 9.40 13.90
N LEU A 145 17.12 10.05 13.74
CA LEU A 145 18.13 10.15 14.78
C LEU A 145 17.61 10.87 16.02
N TYR A 146 16.82 11.92 15.84
CA TYR A 146 16.20 12.64 16.96
C TYR A 146 15.14 11.79 17.68
N THR A 147 14.23 11.18 16.93
CA THR A 147 13.12 10.38 17.46
C THR A 147 13.63 9.19 18.27
N PHE A 148 14.70 8.55 17.82
CA PHE A 148 15.21 7.30 18.39
C PHE A 148 16.49 7.44 19.22
N ARG A 149 16.94 8.66 19.52
CA ARG A 149 18.21 8.92 20.25
C ARG A 149 18.40 8.14 21.56
N SER A 150 17.30 7.83 22.25
CA SER A 150 17.30 7.12 23.55
C SER A 150 16.62 5.75 23.50
N ALA A 151 16.32 5.25 22.30
CA ALA A 151 15.56 4.02 22.15
C ALA A 151 16.45 2.78 22.31
N LYS A 152 16.07 1.90 23.26
CA LYS A 152 16.81 0.68 23.60
C LYS A 152 16.83 -0.34 22.46
N ILE A 153 15.87 -0.25 21.54
CA ILE A 153 15.76 -1.15 20.39
C ILE A 153 16.97 -1.03 19.44
N PHE A 154 17.65 0.12 19.42
CA PHE A 154 18.82 0.41 18.59
C PHE A 154 20.16 0.16 19.28
N THR A 155 20.18 -0.46 20.48
CA THR A 155 21.43 -0.67 21.25
C THR A 155 22.51 -1.48 20.53
N ARG A 156 22.16 -2.23 19.48
CA ARG A 156 23.07 -3.00 18.63
C ARG A 156 23.11 -2.53 17.18
N THR A 157 22.48 -1.40 16.88
CA THR A 157 22.40 -0.84 15.53
C THR A 157 23.43 0.27 15.39
N LEU A 158 24.40 0.08 14.50
CA LEU A 158 25.40 1.11 14.21
C LEU A 158 24.76 2.28 13.47
N ARG A 159 25.24 3.50 13.71
CA ARG A 159 24.70 4.72 13.06
C ARG A 159 24.66 4.63 11.52
N PRO A 160 25.69 4.12 10.82
CA PRO A 160 25.62 3.95 9.36
C PRO A 160 24.50 3.03 8.89
N MET A 161 24.06 2.06 9.72
CA MET A 161 22.92 1.19 9.38
C MET A 161 21.60 1.95 9.43
N ILE A 162 21.47 2.96 10.30
CA ILE A 162 20.25 3.78 10.39
C ILE A 162 20.03 4.54 9.09
N GLU A 163 21.10 5.09 8.51
CA GLU A 163 21.06 5.77 7.20
C GLU A 163 20.60 4.82 6.10
N GLN A 164 21.20 3.64 6.01
CA GLN A 164 20.77 2.61 5.05
C GLN A 164 19.30 2.19 5.24
N TYR A 165 18.81 2.12 6.48
CA TYR A 165 17.41 1.77 6.76
C TYR A 165 16.45 2.90 6.38
N VAL A 166 16.85 4.16 6.55
CA VAL A 166 16.06 5.32 6.10
C VAL A 166 15.98 5.33 4.58
N GLU A 167 17.09 5.14 3.88
CA GLU A 167 17.12 5.07 2.42
C GLU A 167 16.29 3.91 1.87
N ALA A 168 16.43 2.71 2.46
CA ALA A 168 15.61 1.56 2.09
C ALA A 168 14.11 1.83 2.33
N GLY A 169 13.75 2.45 3.46
CA GLY A 169 12.36 2.82 3.74
C GLY A 169 11.81 3.87 2.75
N LEU A 170 12.63 4.82 2.32
CA LEU A 170 12.25 5.83 1.32
C LEU A 170 12.08 5.20 -0.06
N PHE A 171 12.98 4.28 -0.42
CA PHE A 171 12.89 3.51 -1.65
C PHE A 171 11.60 2.70 -1.71
N LEU A 172 11.29 1.92 -0.67
CA LEU A 172 10.07 1.13 -0.58
C LEU A 172 8.81 1.99 -0.62
N TRP A 173 8.81 3.14 0.08
CA TRP A 173 7.68 4.07 0.02
C TRP A 173 7.46 4.64 -1.40
N ASN A 174 8.53 5.10 -2.06
CA ASN A 174 8.46 5.60 -3.43
C ASN A 174 7.97 4.52 -4.40
N GLU A 175 8.45 3.29 -4.24
CA GLU A 175 8.04 2.15 -5.04
C GLU A 175 6.54 1.87 -4.88
N GLU A 176 6.03 1.86 -3.64
CA GLU A 176 4.61 1.66 -3.37
C GLU A 176 3.74 2.75 -4.02
N GLU A 177 4.11 4.04 -3.89
CA GLU A 177 3.34 5.14 -4.52
C GLU A 177 3.36 5.03 -6.05
N ARG A 178 4.51 4.66 -6.64
CA ARG A 178 4.63 4.41 -8.08
C ARG A 178 3.68 3.31 -8.54
N ILE A 179 3.69 2.17 -7.86
CA ILE A 179 2.84 1.01 -8.18
C ILE A 179 1.35 1.38 -8.03
N GLN A 180 0.97 2.01 -6.92
CA GLN A 180 -0.41 2.45 -6.66
C GLN A 180 -0.93 3.37 -7.76
N LYS A 181 -0.12 4.36 -8.17
CA LYS A 181 -0.46 5.27 -9.26
C LYS A 181 -0.59 4.55 -10.59
N ALA A 182 0.38 3.69 -10.93
CA ALA A 182 0.39 2.91 -12.16
C ALA A 182 -0.85 2.00 -12.29
N MET A 183 -1.26 1.36 -11.19
CA MET A 183 -2.48 0.56 -11.12
C MET A 183 -3.74 1.39 -11.37
N TRP A 184 -3.85 2.54 -10.70
CA TRP A 184 -4.99 3.43 -10.85
C TRP A 184 -5.12 3.94 -12.29
N ASP A 185 -4.03 4.41 -12.86
CA ASP A 185 -3.99 4.93 -14.23
C ASP A 185 -4.36 3.84 -15.25
N ALA A 186 -3.88 2.61 -15.06
CA ALA A 186 -4.24 1.47 -15.92
C ALA A 186 -5.74 1.11 -15.83
N ILE A 187 -6.33 1.14 -14.63
CA ILE A 187 -7.78 0.91 -14.44
C ILE A 187 -8.61 2.01 -15.13
N VAL A 188 -8.17 3.27 -15.07
CA VAL A 188 -8.83 4.37 -15.78
C VAL A 188 -8.70 4.20 -17.30
N ALA A 189 -7.50 3.89 -17.79
CA ALA A 189 -7.19 3.73 -19.21
C ALA A 189 -7.94 2.57 -19.86
N THR A 190 -8.22 1.49 -19.11
CA THR A 190 -8.91 0.29 -19.61
C THR A 190 -10.44 0.44 -19.67
N GLY A 191 -10.97 1.60 -19.28
CA GLY A 191 -12.40 1.90 -19.43
C GLY A 191 -13.32 1.22 -18.42
N VAL A 192 -12.81 0.80 -17.27
CA VAL A 192 -13.65 0.31 -16.16
C VAL A 192 -14.66 1.39 -15.77
N LYS A 193 -15.93 1.00 -15.62
CA LYS A 193 -17.02 1.89 -15.18
C LYS A 193 -16.62 2.61 -13.90
N GLU A 194 -16.90 3.91 -13.82
CA GLU A 194 -16.47 4.76 -12.71
C GLU A 194 -16.88 4.22 -11.33
N SER A 195 -18.12 3.72 -11.22
CA SER A 195 -18.65 3.08 -10.01
C SER A 195 -17.87 1.84 -9.54
N HIS A 196 -17.09 1.22 -10.43
CA HIS A 196 -16.33 0.00 -10.15
C HIS A 196 -14.82 0.25 -10.02
N ARG A 197 -14.28 1.43 -10.41
CA ARG A 197 -12.84 1.72 -10.43
C ARG A 197 -12.16 1.54 -9.07
N LYS A 198 -12.73 2.10 -8.00
CA LYS A 198 -12.18 1.99 -6.64
C LYS A 198 -12.10 0.54 -6.17
N LYS A 199 -13.13 -0.26 -6.47
CA LYS A 199 -13.19 -1.68 -6.13
C LYS A 199 -12.21 -2.50 -6.97
N ALA A 200 -12.13 -2.23 -8.28
CA ALA A 200 -11.17 -2.84 -9.18
C ALA A 200 -9.72 -2.59 -8.74
N ASN A 201 -9.37 -1.34 -8.43
CA ASN A 201 -8.05 -0.99 -7.91
C ASN A 201 -7.74 -1.70 -6.58
N SER A 202 -8.72 -1.79 -5.66
CA SER A 202 -8.54 -2.55 -4.41
C SER A 202 -8.31 -4.04 -4.63
N HIS A 203 -9.00 -4.65 -5.61
CA HIS A 203 -8.77 -6.05 -5.96
C HIS A 203 -7.42 -6.26 -6.63
N LEU A 204 -7.01 -5.33 -7.51
CA LEU A 204 -5.74 -5.39 -8.23
C LEU A 204 -4.54 -5.25 -7.28
N ALA A 205 -4.58 -4.30 -6.34
CA ALA A 205 -3.55 -4.11 -5.32
C ALA A 205 -3.43 -5.35 -4.40
N LYS A 206 -4.56 -5.87 -3.92
CA LYS A 206 -4.53 -7.11 -3.10
C LYS A 206 -4.01 -8.32 -3.87
N ALA A 207 -4.31 -8.41 -5.17
CA ALA A 207 -3.80 -9.48 -6.01
C ALA A 207 -2.29 -9.35 -6.21
N TYR A 208 -1.77 -8.13 -6.31
CA TYR A 208 -0.33 -7.84 -6.40
C TYR A 208 0.41 -8.28 -5.14
N ASP A 209 -0.11 -7.93 -3.96
CA ASP A 209 0.46 -8.36 -2.67
C ASP A 209 0.50 -9.88 -2.54
N GLU A 210 -0.59 -10.55 -2.94
CA GLU A 210 -0.69 -12.01 -2.85
C GLU A 210 0.22 -12.71 -3.85
N ALA A 211 0.45 -12.12 -5.02
CA ALA A 211 1.35 -12.64 -6.03
C ALA A 211 2.79 -12.75 -5.53
N HIS A 212 3.26 -11.82 -4.68
CA HIS A 212 4.58 -11.90 -4.06
C HIS A 212 4.81 -13.18 -3.26
N LEU A 213 3.73 -13.76 -2.71
CA LEU A 213 3.80 -14.93 -1.85
C LEU A 213 3.32 -16.21 -2.52
N ARG A 214 2.41 -16.11 -3.49
CA ARG A 214 1.68 -17.26 -4.05
C ARG A 214 1.90 -17.49 -5.54
N ALA A 215 2.61 -16.60 -6.23
CA ALA A 215 2.95 -16.84 -7.62
C ALA A 215 3.70 -18.18 -7.77
N PRO A 216 3.49 -18.91 -8.87
CA PRO A 216 4.08 -20.22 -9.11
C PRO A 216 5.55 -20.09 -9.54
N PHE A 217 6.39 -19.46 -8.72
CA PHE A 217 7.80 -19.20 -9.04
C PHE A 217 8.56 -20.49 -9.40
N GLY A 218 9.26 -20.47 -10.53
CA GLY A 218 10.00 -21.59 -11.10
C GLY A 218 9.18 -22.46 -12.05
N SER A 219 7.98 -22.03 -12.46
CA SER A 219 7.11 -22.79 -13.38
C SER A 219 7.26 -22.39 -14.84
N SER A 220 7.68 -21.15 -15.11
CA SER A 220 7.80 -20.61 -16.46
C SER A 220 9.07 -21.08 -17.17
N LEU A 221 8.94 -21.44 -18.45
CA LEU A 221 10.04 -21.84 -19.34
C LEU A 221 10.51 -20.65 -20.20
N ALA A 222 10.85 -19.54 -19.55
CA ALA A 222 11.34 -18.34 -20.24
C ALA A 222 12.80 -18.52 -20.72
N ASP A 223 13.24 -17.62 -21.59
CA ASP A 223 14.61 -17.61 -22.13
C ASP A 223 15.69 -17.45 -21.04
N THR A 224 15.37 -16.71 -19.97
CA THR A 224 16.23 -16.57 -18.79
C THR A 224 15.46 -16.85 -17.49
N PRO A 225 16.13 -17.30 -16.42
CA PRO A 225 15.51 -17.52 -15.12
C PRO A 225 14.81 -16.27 -14.55
N GLU A 226 15.42 -15.09 -14.71
CA GLU A 226 14.91 -13.81 -14.19
C GLU A 226 13.62 -13.41 -14.91
N LEU A 227 13.57 -13.60 -16.24
CA LEU A 227 12.36 -13.39 -17.02
C LEU A 227 11.28 -14.41 -16.63
N GLY A 228 11.66 -15.65 -16.33
CA GLY A 228 10.77 -16.69 -15.83
C GLY A 228 10.11 -16.32 -14.50
N GLN A 229 10.89 -15.77 -13.55
CA GLN A 229 10.36 -15.27 -12.28
C GLN A 229 9.34 -14.13 -12.50
N LEU A 230 9.62 -13.21 -13.43
CA LEU A 230 8.67 -12.14 -13.76
C LEU A 230 7.39 -12.70 -14.42
N GLN A 231 7.52 -13.66 -15.34
CA GLN A 231 6.37 -14.33 -15.96
C GLN A 231 5.50 -15.05 -14.92
N ASP A 232 6.11 -15.75 -13.97
CA ASP A 232 5.41 -16.43 -12.87
C ASP A 232 4.71 -15.42 -11.97
N PHE A 233 5.36 -14.31 -11.61
CA PHE A 233 4.75 -13.23 -10.83
C PHE A 233 3.50 -12.66 -11.52
N VAL A 234 3.63 -12.29 -12.80
CA VAL A 234 2.52 -11.73 -13.59
C VAL A 234 1.36 -12.72 -13.69
N ARG A 235 1.65 -14.01 -13.90
CA ARG A 235 0.62 -15.06 -13.91
C ARG A 235 -0.09 -15.16 -12.57
N GLY A 236 0.65 -15.24 -11.47
CA GLY A 236 0.08 -15.28 -10.13
C GLY A 236 -0.80 -14.06 -9.82
N TRP A 237 -0.34 -12.87 -10.20
CA TRP A 237 -1.07 -11.62 -10.05
C TRP A 237 -2.37 -11.61 -10.86
N MET A 238 -2.31 -12.02 -12.12
CA MET A 238 -3.46 -12.11 -12.99
C MET A 238 -4.50 -13.12 -12.48
N SER A 239 -4.07 -14.32 -12.07
CA SER A 239 -4.93 -15.33 -11.47
C SER A 239 -5.65 -14.83 -10.22
N GLU A 240 -4.94 -14.16 -9.31
CA GLU A 240 -5.54 -13.60 -8.10
C GLU A 240 -6.52 -12.45 -8.41
N PHE A 241 -6.20 -11.62 -9.41
CA PHE A 241 -7.10 -10.54 -9.82
C PHE A 241 -8.38 -11.09 -10.44
N VAL A 242 -8.30 -12.03 -11.39
CA VAL A 242 -9.49 -12.63 -12.04
C VAL A 242 -10.41 -13.27 -11.00
N ARG A 243 -9.85 -13.99 -10.03
CA ARG A 243 -10.62 -14.63 -8.94
C ARG A 243 -11.30 -13.62 -8.02
N ARG A 244 -10.61 -12.54 -7.64
CA ARG A 244 -11.13 -11.55 -6.67
C ARG A 244 -12.04 -10.52 -7.33
N GLY A 245 -11.73 -10.17 -8.57
CA GLY A 245 -12.37 -9.14 -9.37
C GLY A 245 -13.47 -9.68 -10.27
N TRP A 246 -14.00 -10.89 -10.03
CA TRP A 246 -15.04 -11.49 -10.88
C TRP A 246 -16.25 -10.57 -11.09
N ASP A 247 -16.73 -9.92 -10.03
CA ASP A 247 -17.80 -8.92 -10.11
C ASP A 247 -17.44 -7.72 -11.02
N ILE A 248 -16.17 -7.31 -11.06
CA ILE A 248 -15.70 -6.26 -11.98
C ILE A 248 -15.74 -6.76 -13.43
N LEU A 249 -15.38 -8.03 -13.66
CA LEU A 249 -15.39 -8.65 -14.98
C LEU A 249 -16.81 -8.89 -15.51
N GLU A 250 -17.79 -9.10 -14.65
CA GLU A 250 -19.21 -9.26 -15.04
C GLU A 250 -19.93 -7.92 -15.18
N ASN A 251 -19.73 -7.01 -14.23
CA ASN A 251 -20.57 -5.82 -14.09
C ASN A 251 -19.82 -4.50 -14.38
N GLY A 252 -18.49 -4.51 -14.23
CA GLY A 252 -17.64 -3.32 -14.30
C GLY A 252 -17.12 -2.97 -15.70
N ILE A 253 -17.27 -3.85 -16.68
CA ILE A 253 -16.81 -3.66 -18.07
C ILE A 253 -17.97 -3.75 -19.07
N GLY A 254 -17.79 -3.18 -20.27
CA GLY A 254 -18.79 -3.20 -21.35
C GLY A 254 -20.10 -2.45 -21.06
N SER A 255 -21.01 -2.44 -22.03
CA SER A 255 -22.34 -1.80 -21.93
C SER A 255 -23.50 -2.80 -21.79
N GLY A 256 -23.21 -4.10 -21.72
CA GLY A 256 -24.22 -5.17 -21.69
C GLY A 256 -23.72 -6.44 -21.04
N ALA A 257 -24.32 -7.58 -21.40
CA ALA A 257 -23.87 -8.89 -20.95
C ALA A 257 -22.46 -9.16 -21.51
N VAL A 258 -21.49 -9.25 -20.61
CA VAL A 258 -20.08 -9.43 -20.97
C VAL A 258 -19.81 -10.89 -21.28
N THR A 259 -19.22 -11.15 -22.44
CA THR A 259 -18.77 -12.47 -22.87
C THR A 259 -17.41 -12.83 -22.28
N ARG A 260 -17.08 -14.13 -22.21
CA ARG A 260 -15.74 -14.58 -21.78
C ARG A 260 -14.62 -13.91 -22.58
N ASP A 261 -14.77 -13.81 -23.89
CA ASP A 261 -13.73 -13.27 -24.76
C ASP A 261 -13.51 -11.77 -24.50
N GLU A 262 -14.56 -11.02 -24.18
CA GLU A 262 -14.45 -9.63 -23.72
C GLU A 262 -13.74 -9.51 -22.37
N GLN A 263 -13.97 -10.44 -21.44
CA GLN A 263 -13.25 -10.47 -20.16
C GLN A 263 -11.76 -10.78 -20.35
N VAL A 264 -11.42 -11.76 -21.19
CA VAL A 264 -10.04 -12.11 -21.51
C VAL A 264 -9.33 -10.93 -22.20
N LEU A 265 -10.00 -10.28 -23.16
CA LEU A 265 -9.47 -9.11 -23.84
C LEU A 265 -9.24 -7.96 -22.85
N PHE A 266 -10.19 -7.68 -21.95
CA PHE A 266 -10.04 -6.67 -20.91
C PHE A 266 -8.81 -6.94 -20.02
N VAL A 267 -8.68 -8.16 -19.49
CA VAL A 267 -7.55 -8.54 -18.63
C VAL A 267 -6.24 -8.45 -19.40
N THR A 268 -6.24 -8.85 -20.68
CA THR A 268 -5.06 -8.72 -21.56
C THR A 268 -4.65 -7.25 -21.68
N VAL A 269 -5.57 -6.35 -22.04
CA VAL A 269 -5.28 -4.91 -22.21
C VAL A 269 -4.82 -4.28 -20.89
N LEU A 270 -5.47 -4.63 -19.77
CA LEU A 270 -5.10 -4.15 -18.44
C LEU A 270 -3.66 -4.56 -18.11
N PHE A 271 -3.33 -5.84 -18.25
CA PHE A 271 -1.99 -6.31 -17.91
C PHE A 271 -0.92 -5.87 -18.91
N GLN A 272 -1.23 -5.72 -20.20
CA GLN A 272 -0.32 -5.09 -21.14
C GLN A 272 0.04 -3.67 -20.68
N THR A 273 -0.96 -2.90 -20.24
CA THR A 273 -0.77 -1.55 -19.71
C THR A 273 0.04 -1.56 -18.42
N LEU A 274 -0.18 -2.51 -17.50
CA LEU A 274 0.56 -2.63 -16.23
C LEU A 274 2.00 -3.11 -16.40
N THR A 275 2.29 -3.86 -17.47
CA THR A 275 3.63 -4.39 -17.75
C THR A 275 4.42 -3.57 -18.77
N ASP A 276 3.84 -2.51 -19.32
CA ASP A 276 4.51 -1.63 -20.26
C ASP A 276 5.70 -0.90 -19.60
N ALA A 277 6.81 -0.73 -20.32
CA ALA A 277 8.01 -0.08 -19.78
C ALA A 277 7.76 1.40 -19.41
N GLY A 278 6.81 2.07 -20.07
CA GLY A 278 6.38 3.43 -19.73
C GLY A 278 5.48 3.48 -18.50
N ASN A 279 4.87 2.37 -18.12
CA ASN A 279 4.06 2.24 -16.92
C ASN A 279 4.73 1.31 -15.91
N ALA A 280 5.63 1.88 -15.13
CA ALA A 280 6.40 1.14 -14.15
C ALA A 280 5.49 0.63 -13.01
N CYS A 281 4.75 -0.46 -13.20
CA CYS A 281 3.96 -1.11 -12.14
C CYS A 281 4.61 -2.41 -11.61
N LEU A 282 5.56 -2.95 -12.37
CA LEU A 282 6.26 -4.18 -12.00
C LEU A 282 7.20 -3.96 -10.80
N PRO A 283 7.41 -4.98 -9.93
CA PRO A 283 8.34 -4.90 -8.81
C PRO A 283 9.77 -4.61 -9.28
N HIS A 284 10.44 -3.65 -8.64
CA HIS A 284 11.82 -3.29 -8.98
C HIS A 284 12.77 -4.47 -8.77
N ASP A 285 12.59 -5.24 -7.70
CA ASP A 285 13.42 -6.39 -7.40
C ASP A 285 13.40 -7.46 -8.50
N LEU A 286 12.28 -7.64 -9.20
CA LEU A 286 12.19 -8.57 -10.33
C LEU A 286 12.74 -7.97 -11.62
N THR A 287 12.45 -6.68 -11.86
CA THR A 287 12.81 -6.02 -13.12
C THR A 287 14.27 -5.60 -13.20
N SER A 288 14.90 -5.25 -12.08
CA SER A 288 16.32 -4.85 -12.00
C SER A 288 17.29 -5.97 -12.39
N GLN A 289 16.85 -7.23 -12.31
CA GLN A 289 17.65 -8.40 -12.66
C GLN A 289 17.56 -8.74 -14.17
N ILE A 290 16.63 -8.14 -14.90
CA ILE A 290 16.37 -8.46 -16.30
C ILE A 290 17.20 -7.52 -17.20
N VAL A 291 18.10 -8.11 -17.99
CA VAL A 291 18.98 -7.35 -18.89
C VAL A 291 18.23 -6.73 -20.07
N THR A 292 17.30 -7.49 -20.66
CA THR A 292 16.47 -7.02 -21.79
C THR A 292 15.03 -6.96 -21.34
N PRO A 293 14.45 -5.75 -21.20
CA PRO A 293 13.07 -5.62 -20.72
C PRO A 293 12.10 -6.34 -21.66
N PRO A 294 10.95 -6.81 -21.15
CA PRO A 294 9.92 -7.39 -22.00
C PRO A 294 9.53 -6.46 -23.16
N PRO A 295 9.26 -7.00 -24.36
CA PRO A 295 8.82 -6.20 -25.49
C PRO A 295 7.43 -5.57 -25.21
N SER A 296 7.13 -4.43 -25.83
CA SER A 296 5.80 -3.82 -25.78
C SER A 296 5.19 -3.79 -27.19
N PRO A 297 4.03 -4.45 -27.43
CA PRO A 297 3.28 -5.28 -26.49
C PRO A 297 3.99 -6.60 -26.15
N TRP A 298 3.74 -7.16 -24.96
CA TRP A 298 4.38 -8.40 -24.51
C TRP A 298 3.50 -9.63 -24.85
N PRO A 299 3.88 -10.50 -25.81
CA PRO A 299 2.99 -11.59 -26.26
C PRO A 299 2.60 -12.59 -25.17
N TYR A 300 3.42 -12.72 -24.14
CA TYR A 300 3.14 -13.57 -22.98
C TYR A 300 1.82 -13.22 -22.29
N ILE A 301 1.46 -11.94 -22.20
CA ILE A 301 0.27 -11.49 -21.44
C ILE A 301 -1.02 -12.07 -22.00
N ALA A 302 -1.20 -12.09 -23.32
CA ALA A 302 -2.40 -12.64 -23.96
C ALA A 302 -2.50 -14.17 -23.73
N THR A 303 -1.38 -14.87 -23.88
CA THR A 303 -1.30 -16.32 -23.64
C THR A 303 -1.60 -16.65 -22.17
N CYS A 304 -1.05 -15.85 -21.26
CA CYS A 304 -1.28 -15.96 -19.82
C CYS A 304 -2.75 -15.73 -19.46
N ALA A 305 -3.39 -14.69 -20.02
CA ALA A 305 -4.80 -14.40 -19.77
C ALA A 305 -5.70 -15.58 -20.19
N GLU A 306 -5.52 -16.13 -21.38
CA GLU A 306 -6.29 -17.29 -21.83
C GLU A 306 -6.10 -18.50 -20.91
N ALA A 307 -4.86 -18.79 -20.50
CA ALA A 307 -4.56 -19.88 -19.59
C ALA A 307 -5.24 -19.70 -18.22
N VAL A 308 -5.18 -18.50 -17.65
CA VAL A 308 -5.82 -18.18 -16.37
C VAL A 308 -7.34 -18.39 -16.43
N PHE A 309 -8.00 -17.92 -17.48
CA PHE A 309 -9.46 -18.13 -17.61
C PHE A 309 -9.83 -19.60 -17.84
N ALA A 310 -8.99 -20.36 -18.56
CA ALA A 310 -9.18 -21.80 -18.71
C ALA A 310 -9.07 -22.52 -17.36
N GLU A 311 -8.10 -22.15 -16.52
CA GLU A 311 -7.93 -22.71 -15.17
C GLU A 311 -9.11 -22.38 -14.25
N VAL A 312 -9.61 -21.15 -14.29
CA VAL A 312 -10.80 -20.74 -13.51
C VAL A 312 -12.01 -21.56 -13.92
N ALA A 313 -12.27 -21.73 -15.22
CA ALA A 313 -13.38 -22.54 -15.72
C ALA A 313 -13.30 -24.00 -15.25
N VAL A 314 -12.11 -24.61 -15.29
CA VAL A 314 -11.87 -25.96 -14.78
C VAL A 314 -12.12 -26.02 -13.26
N ALA A 315 -11.64 -25.03 -12.51
CA ALA A 315 -11.83 -24.96 -11.06
C ALA A 315 -13.32 -24.85 -10.67
N GLU A 316 -14.11 -24.07 -11.42
CA GLU A 316 -15.55 -23.94 -11.22
C GLU A 316 -16.30 -25.24 -11.52
N GLU A 317 -15.97 -25.92 -12.62
CA GLU A 317 -16.56 -27.21 -12.97
C GLU A 317 -16.24 -28.27 -11.88
N GLN A 318 -15.01 -28.28 -11.37
CA GLN A 318 -14.61 -29.15 -10.27
C GLN A 318 -15.33 -28.79 -8.97
N ALA A 319 -15.51 -27.50 -8.66
CA ALA A 319 -16.22 -27.04 -7.47
C ALA A 319 -17.70 -27.47 -7.50
N TRP A 320 -18.35 -27.46 -8.68
CA TRP A 320 -19.72 -27.95 -8.86
C TRP A 320 -19.83 -29.47 -8.66
N LYS A 321 -18.84 -30.23 -9.14
CA LYS A 321 -18.79 -31.70 -9.00
C LYS A 321 -18.48 -32.16 -7.58
N ARG A 322 -17.86 -31.33 -6.75
CA ARG A 322 -17.59 -31.69 -5.34
C ARG A 322 -18.92 -31.80 -4.60
N PRO A 323 -19.30 -33.00 -4.12
CA PRO A 323 -20.51 -33.13 -3.34
C PRO A 323 -20.41 -32.16 -2.17
N ARG A 324 -21.43 -31.31 -1.98
CA ARG A 324 -21.53 -30.46 -0.80
C ARG A 324 -21.55 -31.41 0.39
N THR A 325 -20.39 -31.64 0.99
CA THR A 325 -20.28 -32.43 2.21
C THR A 325 -21.13 -31.66 3.21
N THR A 326 -22.35 -32.14 3.44
CA THR A 326 -23.21 -31.64 4.50
C THR A 326 -22.42 -31.90 5.76
N THR A 327 -21.72 -30.87 6.25
CA THR A 327 -21.04 -30.92 7.53
C THR A 327 -22.09 -31.44 8.50
N PRO A 328 -21.91 -32.65 9.07
CA PRO A 328 -22.91 -33.22 9.93
C PRO A 328 -23.15 -32.18 11.01
N MET A 329 -24.37 -31.64 11.07
CA MET A 329 -24.74 -30.66 12.08
C MET A 329 -24.33 -31.28 13.41
N ALA A 330 -23.35 -30.68 14.07
CA ALA A 330 -22.85 -31.18 15.34
C ALA A 330 -24.08 -31.42 16.21
N PRO A 331 -24.29 -32.65 16.72
CA PRO A 331 -25.49 -32.99 17.46
C PRO A 331 -25.66 -31.94 18.56
N GLY A 332 -26.80 -31.26 18.52
CA GLY A 332 -27.07 -30.07 19.32
C GLY A 332 -26.64 -30.30 20.75
N PHE A 333 -25.71 -29.45 21.22
CA PHE A 333 -25.33 -29.35 22.61
C PHE A 333 -26.58 -28.89 23.38
N LYS A 334 -27.44 -29.83 23.77
CA LYS A 334 -28.58 -29.59 24.63
C LYS A 334 -28.03 -29.04 25.94
N GLY A 335 -28.31 -27.76 26.17
CA GLY A 335 -27.93 -27.04 27.37
C GLY A 335 -28.31 -27.84 28.61
N GLY A 336 -27.28 -28.21 29.36
CA GLY A 336 -27.41 -28.59 30.75
C GLY A 336 -27.73 -27.35 31.58
N ALA A 337 -28.92 -27.38 32.17
CA ALA A 337 -29.30 -26.94 33.50
C ALA A 337 -28.61 -25.70 34.13
N MET A 338 -29.47 -24.74 34.46
CA MET A 338 -29.56 -24.01 35.73
C MET A 338 -28.31 -23.99 36.63
N PHE A 339 -27.78 -22.80 36.88
CA PHE A 339 -27.45 -22.41 38.25
C PHE A 339 -27.81 -20.95 38.47
N GLY A 340 -28.92 -20.76 39.20
CA GLY A 340 -29.20 -19.51 39.87
C GLY A 340 -28.23 -19.30 41.02
N GLY A 341 -27.72 -18.09 41.13
CA GLY A 341 -26.92 -17.64 42.27
C GLY A 341 -27.18 -16.16 42.50
N LYS A 342 -28.23 -15.86 43.28
CA LYS A 342 -28.34 -14.62 44.04
C LYS A 342 -27.29 -14.67 45.16
N GLY A 343 -26.53 -13.61 45.34
CA GLY A 343 -25.65 -13.47 46.50
C GLY A 343 -25.00 -12.08 46.55
N CYS A 344 -25.64 -11.22 47.35
CA CYS A 344 -25.20 -10.00 48.05
C CYS A 344 -24.20 -9.04 47.41
#